data_AF-A0A4U7N5S2-F1
#
_entry.id   AF-A0A4U7N5S2-F1
#
_cell.length_a   1.000
_cell.length_b   1.000
_cell.length_c   1.000
_cell.angle_alpha   90.00
_cell.angle_beta   90.00
_cell.angle_gamma   90.00
#
_symmetry.space_group_name_H-M   'P 1'
#
loop_
_entity.id
_entity.type
_entity.pdbx_description
1 polymer ?
#
loop_
_entity_poly.entity_id
_entity_poly.type
_entity_poly.pdbx_seq_one_letter_code
_entity_poly.pdbx_strand_id
1 'polypeptide(L)'
;MRWITYLAGCLLPMAAQAIVVTPYHGMSLQCQSTEICQTNGDCTAHTQTKARLDLEAATYASSFAPFAPSREKWARRMTVSWTSQDGAPLETTYRDVPNAVGARDVWKFATSQERQSGWFGPELPAENISQDQWVLPPFQIWHTRTRPTDTPKLFKAKDRDIIVFTCTEVTQ
;
A
#
# COMPACT_ATOMS: atom_id res chain seq x y z
N MET A 1 -17.60 64.51 20.84
CA MET A 1 -18.45 63.33 21.15
C MET A 1 -18.33 62.35 19.99
N ARG A 2 -17.44 61.37 20.15
CA ARG A 2 -17.73 59.93 20.30
C ARG A 2 -17.97 59.23 18.97
N TRP A 3 -16.84 58.75 18.44
CA TRP A 3 -16.68 57.70 17.46
C TRP A 3 -17.50 56.46 17.83
N ILE A 4 -18.24 55.91 16.87
CA ILE A 4 -18.72 54.53 16.97
C ILE A 4 -18.28 53.82 15.68
N THR A 5 -17.06 53.30 15.74
CA THR A 5 -16.57 52.20 14.91
C THR A 5 -17.24 50.94 15.44
N TYR A 6 -18.27 50.43 14.78
CA TYR A 6 -18.71 49.06 15.04
C TYR A 6 -17.75 48.10 14.33
N LEU A 7 -16.99 47.39 15.17
CA LEU A 7 -16.17 46.26 14.80
C LEU A 7 -16.87 45.38 13.76
N ALA A 8 -16.23 45.25 12.60
CA ALA A 8 -16.28 44.04 11.80
C ALA A 8 -15.68 42.89 12.64
N GLY A 9 -16.48 42.35 13.56
CA GLY A 9 -16.14 41.21 14.39
C GLY A 9 -16.21 39.94 13.57
N CYS A 10 -15.06 39.56 13.02
CA CYS A 10 -14.64 38.22 12.60
C CYS A 10 -15.65 37.08 12.85
N LEU A 11 -16.60 36.89 11.93
CA LEU A 11 -17.16 35.57 11.66
C LEU A 11 -16.48 35.04 10.41
N LEU A 12 -15.20 34.71 10.53
CA LEU A 12 -14.65 33.68 9.66
C LEU A 12 -15.43 32.42 10.00
N PRO A 13 -16.13 31.78 9.04
CA PRO A 13 -16.71 30.47 9.33
C PRO A 13 -15.55 29.61 9.84
N MET A 14 -15.73 29.01 11.02
CA MET A 14 -14.88 27.89 11.42
C MET A 14 -14.87 26.96 10.22
N ALA A 15 -13.74 26.87 9.53
CA ALA A 15 -13.59 25.94 8.43
C ALA A 15 -13.83 24.57 9.05
N ALA A 16 -15.02 24.01 8.84
CA ALA A 16 -15.35 22.67 9.24
C ALA A 16 -14.40 21.77 8.46
N GLN A 17 -13.31 21.36 9.11
CA GLN A 17 -12.37 20.41 8.56
C GLN A 17 -13.14 19.09 8.51
N ALA A 18 -13.60 18.68 7.32
CA ALA A 18 -14.23 17.37 7.19
C ALA A 18 -13.15 16.33 7.53
N ILE A 19 -13.47 15.34 8.36
CA ILE A 19 -12.57 14.23 8.65
C ILE A 19 -13.08 13.04 7.87
N VAL A 20 -12.24 12.48 6.99
CA VAL A 20 -12.55 11.23 6.30
C VAL A 20 -12.04 10.09 7.17
N VAL A 21 -12.95 9.27 7.68
CA VAL A 21 -12.64 8.05 8.43
C VAL A 21 -12.93 6.85 7.53
N THR A 22 -11.92 6.01 7.30
CA THR A 22 -12.04 4.81 6.46
C THR A 22 -11.72 3.57 7.32
N PRO A 23 -12.75 2.78 7.67
CA PRO A 23 -12.58 1.51 8.35
C PRO A 23 -12.32 0.39 7.34
N TYR A 24 -11.28 -0.39 7.58
CA TYR A 24 -10.95 -1.62 6.86
C TYR A 24 -11.12 -2.82 7.77
N HIS A 25 -11.75 -3.88 7.26
CA HIS A 25 -11.81 -5.16 7.93
C HIS A 25 -10.48 -5.91 7.79
N GLY A 26 -10.23 -6.84 8.71
CA GLY A 26 -9.10 -7.76 8.61
C GLY A 26 -9.39 -8.80 7.53
N MET A 27 -8.39 -9.14 6.72
CA MET A 27 -8.56 -10.06 5.59
C MET A 27 -7.34 -10.94 5.39
N SER A 28 -7.57 -12.15 4.88
CA SER A 28 -6.53 -13.12 4.55
C SER A 28 -6.50 -13.35 3.05
N LEU A 29 -5.33 -13.21 2.43
CA LEU A 29 -5.11 -13.44 1.01
C LEU A 29 -4.18 -14.64 0.81
N GLN A 30 -4.53 -15.51 -0.13
CA GLN A 30 -3.64 -16.55 -0.62
C GLN A 30 -3.06 -16.15 -1.97
N CYS A 31 -1.73 -16.06 -2.04
CA CYS A 31 -1.00 -15.47 -3.15
C CYS A 31 -0.05 -16.47 -3.80
N GLN A 32 0.00 -16.44 -5.14
CA GLN A 32 0.99 -17.15 -5.94
C GLN A 32 1.73 -16.16 -6.83
N SER A 33 3.06 -16.26 -6.87
CA SER A 33 3.87 -15.44 -7.75
C SER A 33 3.59 -15.78 -9.22
N THR A 34 3.65 -14.79 -10.09
CA THR A 34 3.45 -14.95 -11.54
C THR A 34 4.69 -14.56 -12.33
N GLU A 35 5.35 -13.48 -11.92
CA GLU A 35 6.56 -12.97 -12.56
C GLU A 35 7.49 -12.26 -11.58
N ILE A 36 8.75 -12.12 -11.98
CA ILE A 36 9.74 -11.26 -11.33
C ILE A 36 10.22 -10.24 -12.35
N CYS A 37 10.06 -8.97 -12.02
CA CYS A 37 10.48 -7.83 -12.82
C CYS A 37 11.71 -7.15 -12.23
N GLN A 38 12.71 -6.85 -13.05
CA GLN A 38 13.87 -6.07 -12.67
C GLN A 38 13.60 -4.55 -12.78
N THR A 39 14.49 -3.73 -12.23
CA THR A 39 14.36 -2.26 -12.28
C THR A 39 14.41 -1.66 -13.69
N ASN A 40 15.02 -2.37 -14.65
CA ASN A 40 15.05 -1.98 -16.06
C ASN A 40 13.73 -2.28 -16.79
N GLY A 41 12.81 -3.04 -16.17
CA GLY A 41 11.53 -3.43 -16.73
C GLY A 41 11.49 -4.85 -17.33
N ASP A 42 12.61 -5.59 -17.31
CA ASP A 42 12.63 -6.96 -17.78
C ASP A 42 11.90 -7.86 -16.78
N CYS A 43 10.84 -8.52 -17.23
CA CYS A 43 10.05 -9.45 -16.43
C CYS A 43 10.23 -10.89 -16.93
N THR A 44 10.39 -11.83 -16.01
CA THR A 44 10.44 -13.25 -16.30
C THR A 44 9.38 -14.01 -15.51
N ALA A 45 8.80 -15.04 -16.13
CA ALA A 45 7.81 -15.88 -15.48
C ALA A 45 8.39 -16.54 -14.22
N HIS A 46 7.62 -16.51 -13.13
CA HIS A 46 8.06 -17.00 -11.83
C HIS A 46 6.87 -17.47 -11.00
N THR A 47 6.70 -18.78 -10.89
CA THR A 47 5.53 -19.41 -10.24
C THR A 47 5.86 -20.18 -8.97
N GLN A 48 7.11 -20.08 -8.50
CA GLN A 48 7.65 -20.91 -7.44
C GLN A 48 7.31 -20.41 -6.03
N THR A 49 6.97 -19.14 -5.87
CA THR A 49 6.74 -18.55 -4.54
C THR A 49 5.25 -18.45 -4.22
N LYS A 50 4.87 -18.96 -3.05
CA LYS A 50 3.52 -18.85 -2.50
C LYS A 50 3.58 -18.19 -1.14
N ALA A 51 2.64 -17.29 -0.89
CA ALA A 51 2.53 -16.55 0.37
C ALA A 51 1.08 -16.48 0.82
N ARG A 52 0.89 -16.45 2.13
CA ARG A 52 -0.34 -16.01 2.78
C ARG A 52 -0.09 -14.63 3.37
N LEU A 53 -0.98 -13.70 3.09
CA LEU A 53 -0.95 -12.34 3.60
C LEU A 53 -2.14 -12.16 4.53
N ASP A 54 -1.90 -11.91 5.81
CA ASP A 54 -2.95 -11.65 6.80
C ASP A 54 -2.89 -10.17 7.17
N LEU A 55 -3.86 -9.39 6.70
CA LEU A 55 -3.95 -7.95 6.95
C LEU A 55 -4.84 -7.67 8.16
N GLU A 56 -4.36 -6.83 9.07
CA GLU A 56 -5.13 -6.44 10.26
C GLU A 56 -6.31 -5.52 9.91
N ALA A 57 -7.35 -5.58 10.74
CA ALA A 57 -8.40 -4.56 10.74
C ALA A 57 -7.81 -3.21 11.19
N ALA A 58 -8.13 -2.13 10.50
CA ALA A 58 -7.55 -0.82 10.77
C ALA A 58 -8.52 0.29 10.41
N THR A 59 -8.49 1.40 11.16
CA THR A 59 -9.23 2.61 10.84
C THR A 59 -8.26 3.75 10.60
N TYR A 60 -8.34 4.37 9.43
CA TYR A 60 -7.54 5.54 9.10
C TYR A 60 -8.40 6.79 9.08
N ALA A 61 -7.89 7.87 9.64
CA ALA A 61 -8.54 9.16 9.63
C ALA A 61 -7.64 10.19 8.92
N SER A 62 -8.24 11.07 8.13
CA SER A 62 -7.50 12.20 7.58
C SER A 62 -8.33 13.47 7.50
N SER A 63 -7.68 14.61 7.72
CA SER A 63 -8.32 15.92 7.66
C SER A 63 -8.44 16.37 6.21
N PHE A 64 -9.65 16.74 5.81
CA PHE A 64 -9.97 17.34 4.53
C PHE A 64 -9.56 18.82 4.58
N ALA A 65 -8.26 19.06 4.44
CA ALA A 65 -7.79 20.33 3.91
C ALA A 65 -7.99 20.32 2.38
N PRO A 66 -8.12 21.47 1.70
CA PRO A 66 -8.23 21.54 0.24
C PRO A 66 -7.03 20.90 -0.52
N PHE A 67 -6.00 20.45 0.20
CA PHE A 67 -4.90 19.61 -0.27
C PHE A 67 -5.16 18.15 0.15
N ALA A 68 -6.02 17.46 -0.60
CA ALA A 68 -6.53 16.13 -0.29
C ALA A 68 -5.43 15.15 0.19
N PRO A 69 -5.54 14.61 1.40
CA PRO A 69 -4.66 13.52 1.82
C PRO A 69 -4.97 12.27 0.99
N SER A 70 -4.00 11.86 0.18
CA SER A 70 -4.12 10.66 -0.64
C SER A 70 -4.11 9.40 0.23
N ARG A 71 -5.12 8.53 0.08
CA ARG A 71 -5.25 7.24 0.78
C ARG A 71 -4.03 6.33 0.54
N GLU A 72 -3.35 6.50 -0.59
CA GLU A 72 -2.14 5.75 -0.98
C GLU A 72 -0.98 5.90 0.03
N LYS A 73 -1.06 6.84 0.98
CA LYS A 73 -0.05 7.03 2.03
C LYS A 73 -0.29 6.17 3.27
N TRP A 74 -1.46 5.54 3.41
CA TRP A 74 -1.76 4.70 4.56
C TRP A 74 -1.08 3.34 4.42
N ALA A 75 -0.33 2.96 5.45
CA ALA A 75 0.32 1.66 5.53
C ALA A 75 -0.50 0.76 6.47
N ARG A 76 -1.04 -0.34 5.94
CA ARG A 76 -1.76 -1.39 6.66
C ARG A 76 -0.78 -2.40 7.23
N ARG A 77 -0.90 -2.70 8.53
CA ARG A 77 -0.13 -3.79 9.14
C ARG A 77 -0.56 -5.11 8.54
N MET A 78 0.43 -5.97 8.30
CA MET A 78 0.24 -7.25 7.65
C MET A 78 1.29 -8.24 8.13
N THR A 79 0.86 -9.47 8.34
CA THR A 79 1.74 -10.61 8.57
C THR A 79 1.86 -11.41 7.27
N VAL A 80 3.09 -11.78 6.89
CA VAL A 80 3.37 -12.60 5.71
C VAL A 80 3.88 -13.96 6.15
N SER A 81 3.18 -15.02 5.74
CA SER A 81 3.61 -16.40 5.94
C SER A 81 3.94 -17.03 4.59
N TRP A 82 5.21 -17.39 4.39
CA TRP A 82 5.61 -18.09 3.18
C TRP A 82 5.16 -19.55 3.23
N THR A 83 4.47 -20.01 2.20
CA THR A 83 4.03 -21.42 2.10
C THR A 83 5.05 -22.28 1.39
N SER A 84 5.89 -21.68 0.53
CA SER A 84 6.91 -22.36 -0.26
C SER A 84 8.31 -22.33 0.39
N GLN A 85 8.45 -21.70 1.56
CA GLN A 85 9.74 -21.53 2.24
C GLN A 85 9.56 -21.76 3.73
N ASP A 86 10.47 -22.49 4.35
CA ASP A 86 10.52 -22.62 5.80
C ASP A 86 11.03 -21.30 6.40
N GLY A 87 10.12 -20.56 7.02
CA GLY A 87 10.41 -19.28 7.63
C GLY A 87 9.35 -18.89 8.65
N ALA A 88 9.77 -18.16 9.69
CA ALA A 88 8.82 -17.54 10.60
C ALA A 88 7.99 -16.49 9.86
N PRO A 89 6.72 -16.27 10.26
CA PRO A 89 5.92 -15.18 9.73
C PRO A 89 6.64 -13.83 9.89
N LEU A 90 6.53 -12.99 8.87
CA LEU A 90 7.15 -11.67 8.82
C LEU A 90 6.10 -10.58 9.00
N GLU A 91 6.27 -9.77 10.06
CA GLU A 91 5.50 -8.54 10.25
C GLU A 91 5.98 -7.45 9.30
N THR A 92 5.06 -6.85 8.56
CA THR A 92 5.34 -5.81 7.57
C THR A 92 4.13 -4.90 7.33
N THR A 93 4.20 -4.09 6.28
CA THR A 93 3.12 -3.20 5.88
C THR A 93 2.76 -3.38 4.42
N TYR A 94 1.46 -3.34 4.14
CA TYR A 94 0.87 -3.22 2.82
C TYR A 94 0.48 -1.78 2.55
N ARG A 95 0.73 -1.28 1.35
CA ARG A 95 0.32 0.06 0.94
C ARG A 95 -0.38 0.06 -0.41
N ASP A 96 -1.49 0.76 -0.46
CA ASP A 96 -2.31 0.89 -1.65
C ASP A 96 -1.57 1.71 -2.71
N VAL A 97 -1.64 1.29 -3.96
CA VAL A 97 -1.18 2.03 -5.13
C VAL A 97 -2.29 2.11 -6.17
N PRO A 98 -2.37 3.18 -6.97
CA PRO A 98 -3.42 3.34 -7.97
C PRO A 98 -3.45 2.19 -9.00
N ASN A 99 -4.65 1.74 -9.39
CA ASN A 99 -4.89 0.58 -10.27
C ASN A 99 -4.26 0.65 -11.68
N ALA A 100 -3.62 1.75 -12.06
CA ALA A 100 -2.95 1.93 -13.36
C ALA A 100 -1.44 1.62 -13.33
N VAL A 101 -0.91 1.17 -12.20
CA VAL A 101 0.52 1.00 -11.96
C VAL A 101 0.95 -0.41 -12.40
N GLY A 102 1.79 -0.50 -13.43
CA GLY A 102 2.50 -1.74 -13.75
C GLY A 102 3.61 -2.02 -12.73
N ALA A 103 4.12 -3.26 -12.67
CA ALA A 103 5.15 -3.65 -11.70
C ALA A 103 6.32 -2.65 -11.64
N ARG A 104 6.83 -2.20 -12.79
CA ARG A 104 7.92 -1.20 -12.89
C ARG A 104 7.63 0.12 -12.15
N ASP A 105 6.38 0.57 -12.13
CA ASP A 105 6.00 1.88 -11.58
C ASP A 105 5.88 1.88 -10.06
N VAL A 106 5.78 0.70 -9.42
CA VAL A 106 5.73 0.55 -7.96
C VAL A 106 6.91 1.25 -7.27
N TRP A 107 8.08 1.27 -7.91
CA TRP A 107 9.28 1.94 -7.38
C TRP A 107 9.13 3.45 -7.17
N LYS A 108 8.21 4.10 -7.90
CA LYS A 108 7.91 5.53 -7.76
C LYS A 108 7.22 5.82 -6.44
N PHE A 109 6.44 4.87 -5.94
CA PHE A 109 5.74 4.97 -4.67
C PHE A 109 6.65 4.53 -3.53
N ALA A 110 7.44 3.46 -3.71
CA ALA A 110 8.24 2.84 -2.65
C ALA A 110 9.30 3.79 -2.04
N THR A 111 9.26 3.97 -0.73
CA THR A 111 10.30 4.62 0.08
C THR A 111 11.62 3.84 0.03
N SER A 112 12.71 4.47 0.47
CA SER A 112 14.03 3.81 0.55
C SER A 112 14.04 2.51 1.38
N GLN A 113 13.19 2.44 2.42
CA GLN A 113 13.06 1.25 3.27
C GLN A 113 12.22 0.18 2.58
N GLU A 114 11.05 0.54 2.05
CA GLU A 114 10.17 -0.43 1.37
C GLU A 114 10.84 -1.04 0.14
N ARG A 115 11.75 -0.31 -0.51
CA ARG A 115 12.55 -0.86 -1.62
C ARG A 115 13.39 -2.09 -1.23
N GLN A 116 13.60 -2.33 0.06
CA GLN A 116 14.30 -3.51 0.57
C GLN A 116 13.37 -4.73 0.65
N SER A 117 12.19 -4.54 1.23
CA SER A 117 11.14 -5.55 1.38
C SER A 117 9.81 -4.84 1.67
N GLY A 118 9.03 -4.52 0.64
CA GLY A 118 7.81 -3.72 0.75
C GLY A 118 6.68 -4.33 -0.05
N TRP A 119 5.44 -4.16 0.43
CA TRP A 119 4.26 -4.77 -0.16
C TRP A 119 3.28 -3.72 -0.64
N PHE A 120 2.79 -3.89 -1.87
CA PHE A 120 1.94 -2.94 -2.55
C PHE A 120 0.83 -3.65 -3.31
N GLY A 121 -0.28 -2.98 -3.56
CA GLY A 121 -1.36 -3.53 -4.35
C GLY A 121 -2.50 -2.52 -4.55
N PRO A 122 -3.63 -2.93 -5.14
CA PRO A 122 -4.79 -2.08 -5.27
C PRO A 122 -5.36 -1.70 -3.89
N GLU A 123 -6.23 -0.68 -3.87
CA GLU A 123 -7.07 -0.42 -2.69
C GLU A 123 -7.91 -1.68 -2.38
N LEU A 124 -7.74 -2.21 -1.17
CA LEU A 124 -8.48 -3.38 -0.69
C LEU A 124 -9.83 -2.94 -0.10
N PRO A 125 -10.83 -3.83 -0.04
CA PRO A 125 -12.18 -3.43 0.31
C PRO A 125 -12.30 -2.80 1.72
N ALA A 126 -12.80 -1.56 1.78
CA ALA A 126 -13.18 -0.89 3.02
C ALA A 126 -14.64 -1.24 3.38
N GLU A 127 -14.99 -1.18 4.67
CA GLU A 127 -16.33 -1.58 5.16
C GLU A 127 -17.45 -0.66 4.62
N ASN A 128 -17.12 0.57 4.25
CA ASN A 128 -18.07 1.60 3.84
C ASN A 128 -18.23 1.74 2.32
N ILE A 129 -17.55 0.91 1.52
CA ILE A 129 -17.58 0.97 0.05
C ILE A 129 -18.55 -0.11 -0.47
N SER A 130 -19.46 0.27 -1.38
CA SER A 130 -20.35 -0.69 -2.06
C SER A 130 -19.54 -1.70 -2.87
N GLN A 131 -19.96 -2.98 -2.88
CA GLN A 131 -19.28 -4.05 -3.63
C GLN A 131 -19.01 -3.72 -5.10
N ASP A 132 -19.87 -2.92 -5.74
CA ASP A 132 -19.71 -2.47 -7.13
C ASP A 132 -18.45 -1.62 -7.39
N GLN A 133 -17.84 -1.08 -6.33
CA GLN A 133 -16.62 -0.26 -6.39
C GLN A 133 -15.36 -1.04 -6.01
N TRP A 134 -15.49 -2.33 -5.69
CA TRP A 134 -14.36 -3.15 -5.28
C TRP A 134 -13.58 -3.65 -6.51
N VAL A 135 -12.26 -3.66 -6.41
CA VAL A 135 -11.46 -4.52 -7.29
C VAL A 135 -11.76 -5.94 -6.85
N LEU A 136 -12.57 -6.67 -7.61
CA LEU A 136 -12.88 -8.05 -7.29
C LEU A 136 -11.61 -8.92 -7.41
N PRO A 137 -11.48 -9.98 -6.60
CA PRO A 137 -10.41 -10.95 -6.76
C PRO A 137 -10.37 -11.50 -8.21
N PRO A 138 -9.19 -11.83 -8.73
CA PRO A 138 -7.91 -11.85 -8.03
C PRO A 138 -7.23 -10.47 -7.94
N PHE A 139 -6.61 -10.18 -6.79
CA PHE A 139 -5.80 -8.98 -6.57
C PHE A 139 -4.40 -9.18 -7.13
N GLN A 140 -3.86 -8.16 -7.79
CA GLN A 140 -2.45 -8.11 -8.17
C GLN A 140 -1.65 -7.39 -7.08
N ILE A 141 -0.75 -8.10 -6.41
CA ILE A 141 0.07 -7.58 -5.32
C ILE A 141 1.54 -7.62 -5.74
N TRP A 142 2.29 -6.59 -5.38
CA TRP A 142 3.71 -6.43 -5.70
C TRP A 142 4.56 -6.46 -4.43
N HIS A 143 5.61 -7.28 -4.45
CA HIS A 143 6.63 -7.32 -3.40
C HIS A 143 7.95 -6.80 -3.94
N THR A 144 8.43 -5.68 -3.41
CA THR A 144 9.76 -5.16 -3.74
C THR A 144 10.82 -5.90 -2.94
N ARG A 145 11.90 -6.34 -3.59
CA ARG A 145 13.00 -7.07 -2.96
C ARG A 145 14.34 -6.50 -3.40
N THR A 146 15.20 -6.16 -2.45
CA THR A 146 16.62 -5.93 -2.74
C THR A 146 17.38 -7.25 -2.69
N ARG A 147 18.13 -7.59 -3.75
CA ARG A 147 18.90 -8.84 -3.79
C ARG A 147 20.07 -8.76 -2.80
N PRO A 148 20.40 -9.87 -2.10
CA PRO A 148 21.68 -9.98 -1.39
C PRO A 148 22.80 -9.77 -2.40
N THR A 149 23.82 -8.99 -2.04
CA THR A 149 25.01 -8.79 -2.88
C THR A 149 26.22 -9.30 -2.11
N ASP A 150 26.95 -10.26 -2.69
CA ASP A 150 28.15 -10.84 -2.06
C ASP A 150 29.26 -9.81 -1.84
N THR A 151 29.21 -8.67 -2.55
CA THR A 151 30.08 -7.51 -2.33
C THR A 151 29.25 -6.25 -2.08
N PRO A 152 29.13 -5.77 -0.83
CA PRO A 152 28.41 -4.53 -0.54
C PRO A 152 29.18 -3.35 -1.14
N LYS A 153 28.69 -2.83 -2.28
CA LYS A 153 29.27 -1.65 -2.93
C LYS A 153 28.59 -0.41 -2.36
N LEU A 154 29.34 0.36 -1.56
CA LEU A 154 28.88 1.62 -0.94
C LEU A 154 28.33 2.65 -1.94
N PHE A 155 28.71 2.56 -3.22
CA PHE A 155 28.38 3.56 -4.25
C PHE A 155 27.72 2.99 -5.52
N LYS A 156 27.39 1.69 -5.58
CA LYS A 156 26.63 1.14 -6.73
C LYS A 156 25.16 0.97 -6.38
N ALA A 157 24.30 1.16 -7.37
CA ALA A 157 22.88 0.86 -7.24
C ALA A 157 22.71 -0.61 -6.80
N LYS A 158 21.94 -0.84 -5.74
CA LYS A 158 21.59 -2.19 -5.29
C LYS A 158 20.70 -2.84 -6.33
N ASP A 159 20.97 -4.11 -6.65
CA ASP A 159 20.09 -4.88 -7.52
C ASP A 159 18.76 -5.14 -6.83
N ARG A 160 17.68 -4.88 -7.55
CA ARG A 160 16.33 -4.91 -7.01
C ARG A 160 15.38 -5.55 -8.00
N ASP A 161 14.44 -6.30 -7.45
CA ASP A 161 13.36 -6.94 -8.18
C ASP A 161 12.01 -6.56 -7.58
N ILE A 162 10.97 -6.75 -8.38
CA ILE A 162 9.58 -6.77 -7.96
C ILE A 162 9.04 -8.15 -8.29
N ILE A 163 8.54 -8.84 -7.27
CA ILE A 163 7.81 -10.08 -7.44
C ILE A 163 6.33 -9.74 -7.54
N VAL A 164 5.69 -10.18 -8.62
CA VAL A 164 4.26 -9.97 -8.84
C VAL A 164 3.51 -11.20 -8.35
N PHE A 165 2.47 -10.98 -7.56
CA PHE A 165 1.60 -11.99 -7.01
C PHE A 165 0.18 -11.81 -7.52
N THR A 166 -0.47 -12.92 -7.80
CA THR A 166 -1.92 -13.00 -7.98
C THR A 166 -2.49 -13.61 -6.71
N CYS A 167 -3.42 -12.90 -6.09
CA CYS A 167 -3.94 -13.22 -4.76
C CYS A 167 -5.46 -13.34 -4.78
N THR A 168 -5.98 -14.31 -4.05
CA THR A 168 -7.42 -14.47 -3.82
C THR A 168 -7.72 -14.39 -2.34
N GLU A 169 -8.86 -13.81 -2.00
CA GLU A 169 -9.34 -13.79 -0.63
C GLU A 169 -9.67 -15.21 -0.14
N VAL A 170 -9.21 -15.54 1.06
CA VAL A 170 -9.56 -16.77 1.75
C VAL A 170 -10.85 -16.49 2.52
N THR A 171 -11.98 -16.94 1.99
CA THR A 171 -13.25 -16.93 2.71
C THR A 171 -13.14 -17.93 3.85
N GLN A 172 -13.30 -17.45 5.10
CA GLN A 172 -13.39 -18.32 6.28
C GLN A 172 -14.74 -19.01 6.35
#